data_AF-A0A2A9K7N6-F1
#
_entry.id   AF-A0A2A9K7N6-F1
#
_cell.length_a   1.000
_cell.length_b   1.000
_cell.length_c   1.000
_cell.angle_alpha   90.00
_cell.angle_beta   90.00
_cell.angle_gamma   90.00
#
_symmetry.space_group_name_H-M   'P 1'
#
loop_
_entity.id
_entity.type
_entity.pdbx_description
1 polymer ?
#
loop_
_entity_poly.entity_id
_entity_poly.type
_entity_poly.pdbx_seq_one_letter_code
_entity_poly.pdbx_strand_id
1 'polypeptide(L)'
;MNGSEELRAYATNLGRIGLEVAGEVDKVLKRGAQNIKTGLQENLRESKHFRQVAASISYDQIGDVRALGYEVGPDKDRHAGALANVAFFGTSRGGGTVDFDGPLREEEPRLVGYLQELLGRMGGDL
;
A
#
# COMPACT_ATOMS: atom_id res chain seq x y z
N MET A 1 -31.38 -33.97 -12.56
CA MET A 1 -30.38 -32.98 -12.14
C MET A 1 -30.92 -32.27 -10.92
N ASN A 2 -30.16 -32.25 -9.83
CA ASN A 2 -30.56 -31.79 -8.52
C ASN A 2 -30.19 -30.30 -8.38
N GLY A 3 -31.16 -29.38 -8.37
CA GLY A 3 -30.91 -27.93 -8.29
C GLY A 3 -30.12 -27.47 -7.06
N SER A 4 -30.02 -28.29 -6.00
CA SER A 4 -29.17 -27.99 -4.85
C SER A 4 -27.67 -28.22 -5.09
N GLU A 5 -27.31 -29.15 -6.00
CA GLU A 5 -25.91 -29.34 -6.43
C GLU A 5 -25.45 -28.18 -7.30
N GLU A 6 -26.31 -27.71 -8.19
CA GLU A 6 -26.05 -26.59 -9.09
C GLU A 6 -25.88 -25.27 -8.32
N LEU A 7 -26.73 -25.01 -7.32
CA LEU A 7 -26.60 -23.85 -6.43
C LEU A 7 -25.31 -23.89 -5.59
N ARG A 8 -24.91 -25.07 -5.10
CA ARG A 8 -23.64 -25.24 -4.36
C ARG A 8 -22.42 -25.03 -5.24
N ALA A 9 -22.45 -25.54 -6.48
CA ALA A 9 -21.38 -25.33 -7.45
C ALA A 9 -21.25 -23.84 -7.80
N TYR A 10 -22.38 -23.16 -8.00
CA TYR A 10 -22.42 -21.71 -8.23
C TYR A 10 -21.87 -20.92 -7.04
N ALA A 11 -22.32 -21.22 -5.81
CA ALA A 11 -21.81 -20.57 -4.60
C ALA A 11 -20.30 -20.80 -4.39
N THR A 12 -19.80 -22.00 -4.72
CA THR A 12 -18.36 -22.32 -4.65
C THR A 12 -17.56 -21.53 -5.67
N ASN A 13 -18.06 -21.41 -6.91
CA ASN A 13 -17.43 -20.61 -7.95
C ASN A 13 -17.42 -19.12 -7.60
N LEU A 14 -18.52 -18.58 -7.08
CA LEU A 14 -18.57 -17.20 -6.57
C LEU A 14 -17.56 -16.98 -5.43
N GLY A 15 -17.45 -17.95 -4.51
CA GLY A 15 -16.44 -17.91 -3.45
C GLY A 15 -15.00 -17.89 -3.99
N ARG A 16 -14.70 -18.71 -5.00
CA ARG A 16 -13.38 -18.72 -5.66
C ARG A 16 -13.07 -17.40 -6.35
N ILE A 17 -14.03 -16.86 -7.11
CA ILE A 17 -13.91 -15.55 -7.76
C ILE A 17 -13.59 -14.50 -6.71
N GLY A 18 -14.35 -14.43 -5.60
CA GLY A 18 -14.10 -13.48 -4.52
C GLY A 18 -12.69 -13.58 -3.91
N LEU A 19 -12.15 -14.80 -3.76
CA LEU A 19 -10.78 -15.00 -3.27
C LEU A 19 -9.71 -14.58 -4.29
N GLU A 20 -9.94 -14.85 -5.58
CA GLU A 20 -9.04 -14.43 -6.65
C GLU A 20 -9.00 -12.90 -6.78
N VAL A 21 -10.17 -12.26 -6.73
CA VAL A 21 -10.30 -10.79 -6.68
C VAL A 21 -9.49 -10.23 -5.51
N ALA A 22 -9.69 -10.78 -4.30
CA ALA A 22 -8.97 -10.32 -3.11
C ALA A 22 -7.45 -10.48 -3.28
N GLY A 23 -6.98 -11.57 -3.89
CA GLY A 23 -5.57 -11.80 -4.18
C GLY A 23 -4.99 -10.78 -5.17
N GLU A 24 -5.72 -10.43 -6.23
CA GLU A 24 -5.27 -9.42 -7.19
C GLU A 24 -5.30 -8.00 -6.60
N VAL A 25 -6.32 -7.66 -5.80
CA VAL A 25 -6.38 -6.39 -5.06
C VAL A 25 -5.19 -6.27 -4.09
N ASP A 26 -4.87 -7.32 -3.32
CA ASP A 26 -3.72 -7.31 -2.41
C ASP A 26 -2.40 -7.06 -3.15
N LYS A 27 -2.19 -7.71 -4.32
CA LYS A 27 -1.00 -7.47 -5.15
C LYS A 27 -0.87 -6.01 -5.57
N VAL A 28 -1.98 -5.39 -5.99
CA VAL A 28 -2.02 -3.97 -6.39
C VAL A 28 -1.70 -3.06 -5.21
N LEU A 29 -2.35 -3.28 -4.05
CA LEU A 29 -2.10 -2.49 -2.84
C LEU A 29 -0.65 -2.64 -2.34
N LYS A 30 -0.12 -3.86 -2.32
CA LYS A 30 1.27 -4.13 -1.95
C LYS A 30 2.26 -3.43 -2.86
N ARG A 31 1.97 -3.38 -4.17
CA ARG A 31 2.82 -2.66 -5.12
C ARG A 31 2.79 -1.15 -4.86
N GLY A 32 1.61 -0.58 -4.60
CA GLY A 32 1.47 0.83 -4.22
C GLY A 32 2.27 1.16 -2.95
N ALA A 33 2.12 0.34 -1.92
CA ALA A 33 2.87 0.49 -0.67
C ALA A 33 4.40 0.43 -0.89
N GLN A 34 4.86 -0.49 -1.73
CA GLN A 34 6.27 -0.60 -2.10
C GLN A 34 6.77 0.62 -2.87
N ASN A 35 5.97 1.17 -3.79
CA ASN A 35 6.34 2.38 -4.55
C ASN A 35 6.44 3.60 -3.63
N ILE A 36 5.46 3.81 -2.74
CA ILE A 36 5.45 4.90 -1.75
C ILE A 36 6.65 4.78 -0.82
N LYS A 37 6.93 3.58 -0.28
CA LYS A 37 8.13 3.31 0.51
C LYS A 37 9.39 3.74 -0.22
N THR A 38 9.54 3.34 -1.49
CA THR A 38 10.72 3.66 -2.28
C THR A 38 10.88 5.18 -2.44
N GLY A 39 9.83 5.90 -2.80
CA GLY A 39 9.88 7.36 -2.94
C GLY A 39 10.21 8.09 -1.63
N LEU A 40 9.63 7.66 -0.51
CA LEU A 40 9.99 8.20 0.80
C LEU A 40 11.47 7.97 1.15
N GLN A 41 12.00 6.78 0.82
CA GLN A 41 13.42 6.49 1.02
C GLN A 41 14.32 7.35 0.13
N GLU A 42 13.93 7.61 -1.11
CA GLU A 42 14.65 8.47 -2.05
C GLU A 42 14.70 9.91 -1.53
N ASN A 43 13.55 10.49 -1.18
CA ASN A 43 13.47 11.84 -0.60
C ASN A 43 14.35 11.98 0.66
N LEU A 44 14.35 10.97 1.53
CA LEU A 44 15.22 10.94 2.70
C LEU A 44 16.71 10.86 2.33
N ARG A 45 17.09 10.02 1.36
CA ARG A 45 18.49 9.85 0.92
C ARG A 45 19.07 11.12 0.32
N GLU A 46 18.24 11.93 -0.34
CA GLU A 46 18.65 13.23 -0.90
C GLU A 46 18.91 14.28 0.20
N SER A 47 18.33 14.09 1.40
CA SER A 47 18.55 15.00 2.51
C SER A 47 19.97 14.93 3.06
N LYS A 48 20.62 16.10 3.17
CA LYS A 48 21.92 16.24 3.85
C LYS A 48 21.87 15.85 5.33
N HIS A 49 20.72 16.02 5.98
CA HIS A 49 20.56 15.88 7.44
C HIS A 49 19.82 14.61 7.87
N PHE A 50 19.00 14.02 6.99
CA PHE A 50 18.08 12.94 7.34
C PHE A 50 18.28 11.63 6.55
N ARG A 51 19.32 11.50 5.73
CA ARG A 51 19.59 10.28 4.93
C ARG A 51 19.60 8.98 5.74
N GLN A 52 20.04 9.04 6.99
CA GLN A 52 20.10 7.90 7.91
C GLN A 52 18.72 7.31 8.23
N VAL A 53 17.66 8.11 8.12
CA VAL A 53 16.28 7.69 8.40
C VAL A 53 15.75 6.76 7.29
N ALA A 54 16.28 6.83 6.06
CA ALA A 54 15.75 6.09 4.92
C ALA A 54 15.63 4.57 5.18
N ALA A 55 16.59 3.98 5.90
CA ALA A 55 16.57 2.54 6.21
C ALA A 55 15.45 2.14 7.20
N SER A 56 14.85 3.10 7.91
CA SER A 56 13.73 2.85 8.82
C SER A 56 12.39 2.72 8.10
N ILE A 57 12.25 3.23 6.87
CA ILE A 57 10.97 3.18 6.16
C ILE A 57 10.64 1.74 5.75
N SER A 58 9.51 1.25 6.22
CA SER A 58 8.91 -0.04 5.89
C SER A 58 7.48 0.14 5.38
N TYR A 59 6.88 -0.99 5.03
CA TYR A 59 5.44 -1.10 5.01
C TYR A 59 5.05 -2.43 5.65
N ASP A 60 3.88 -2.47 6.25
CA ASP A 60 3.33 -3.64 6.89
C ASP A 60 1.89 -3.80 6.45
N GLN A 61 1.46 -5.04 6.21
CA GLN A 61 0.07 -5.31 5.89
C GLN A 61 -0.78 -5.01 7.13
N ILE A 62 -1.83 -4.23 6.94
CA ILE A 62 -2.81 -3.91 7.98
C ILE A 62 -4.19 -4.42 7.56
N GLY A 63 -4.96 -4.84 8.55
CA GLY A 63 -6.31 -5.39 8.37
C GLY A 63 -6.35 -6.91 8.25
N ASP A 64 -7.56 -7.44 8.00
CA ASP A 64 -7.84 -8.87 7.90
C ASP A 64 -8.31 -9.24 6.49
N VAL A 65 -8.80 -10.46 6.30
CA VAL A 65 -9.31 -10.96 5.02
C VAL A 65 -10.46 -10.10 4.44
N ARG A 66 -11.07 -9.21 5.25
CA ARG A 66 -12.17 -8.32 4.87
C ARG A 66 -11.73 -6.87 4.65
N ALA A 67 -10.52 -6.51 5.05
CA ALA A 67 -9.97 -5.16 4.89
C ALA A 67 -8.49 -5.26 4.49
N LEU A 68 -8.23 -5.30 3.18
CA LEU A 68 -6.87 -5.28 2.66
C LEU A 68 -6.30 -3.86 2.74
N GLY A 69 -5.12 -3.72 3.34
CA GLY A 69 -4.43 -2.45 3.44
C GLY A 69 -2.96 -2.62 3.77
N TYR A 70 -2.20 -1.56 3.57
CA TYR A 70 -0.81 -1.47 3.96
C TYR A 70 -0.57 -0.14 4.63
N GLU A 71 0.10 -0.17 5.78
CA GLU A 71 0.64 1.04 6.41
C GLU A 71 2.07 1.24 5.90
N VAL A 72 2.40 2.47 5.49
CA VAL A 72 3.75 2.82 5.02
C VAL A 72 4.30 3.90 5.93
N GLY A 73 5.49 3.68 6.48
CA GLY A 73 6.06 4.63 7.41
C GLY A 73 7.40 4.20 8.02
N PRO A 74 7.97 5.06 8.89
CA PRO A 74 9.19 4.75 9.63
C PRO A 74 8.91 3.78 10.78
N ASP A 75 9.67 2.70 10.84
CA ASP A 75 9.80 1.89 12.05
C ASP A 75 10.65 2.68 13.07
N LYS A 76 10.00 3.14 14.14
CA LYS A 76 10.61 4.01 15.15
C LYS A 76 11.68 3.31 16.00
N ASP A 77 11.65 1.98 16.06
CA ASP A 77 12.61 1.18 16.82
C ASP A 77 13.87 0.89 16.01
N ARG A 78 13.85 1.12 14.69
CA ARG A 78 15.04 1.03 13.83
C ARG A 78 15.94 2.24 13.99
N HIS A 79 17.20 2.05 13.61
CA HIS A 79 18.21 3.12 13.58
C HIS A 79 17.66 4.38 12.91
N ALA A 80 17.72 5.50 13.64
CA ALA A 80 17.23 6.81 13.24
C ALA A 80 15.73 6.93 12.92
N GLY A 81 14.91 5.90 13.13
CA GLY A 81 13.48 5.92 12.82
C GLY A 81 12.70 7.00 13.59
N ALA A 82 13.04 7.22 14.85
CA ALA A 82 12.45 8.29 15.66
C ALA A 82 12.67 9.72 15.09
N LEU A 83 13.66 9.93 14.23
CA LEU A 83 13.92 11.23 13.59
C LEU A 83 12.99 11.53 12.41
N ALA A 84 12.22 10.55 11.93
CA ALA A 84 11.37 10.71 10.75
C ALA A 84 10.33 11.83 10.92
N ASN A 85 9.74 11.97 12.11
CA ASN A 85 8.80 13.07 12.37
C ASN A 85 9.47 14.44 12.23
N VAL A 86 10.73 14.57 12.66
CA VAL A 86 11.49 15.81 12.49
C VAL A 86 11.85 16.03 11.02
N ALA A 87 12.16 14.97 10.28
CA ALA A 87 12.47 15.06 8.86
C ALA A 87 11.26 15.56 8.02
N PHE A 88 10.08 14.96 8.25
CA PHE A 88 8.86 15.21 7.48
C PHE A 88 8.06 16.42 7.97
N PHE A 89 7.90 16.58 9.28
CA PHE A 89 6.99 17.58 9.86
C PHE A 89 7.72 18.69 10.64
N GLY A 90 8.97 18.46 11.00
CA GLY A 90 9.80 19.45 11.69
C GLY A 90 9.42 19.65 13.15
N THR A 91 10.05 20.67 13.73
CA THR A 91 9.85 21.12 15.10
C THR A 91 9.97 22.65 15.15
N SER A 92 9.75 23.25 16.32
CA SER A 92 10.04 24.68 16.53
C SER A 92 11.51 25.07 16.32
N ARG A 93 12.42 24.10 16.25
CA ARG A 93 13.87 24.31 16.05
C ARG A 93 14.34 23.95 14.65
N GLY A 94 13.42 23.68 13.72
CA GLY A 94 13.72 23.29 12.33
C GLY A 94 13.36 21.83 12.03
N GLY A 95 13.71 21.39 10.82
CA GLY A 95 13.22 20.15 10.20
C GLY A 95 12.06 20.40 9.24
N GLY A 96 11.33 19.35 8.86
CA GLY A 96 10.18 19.46 7.94
C GLY A 96 10.60 19.75 6.50
N THR A 97 11.80 19.31 6.12
CA THR A 97 12.42 19.63 4.83
C THR A 97 12.33 18.48 3.83
N VAL A 98 11.82 17.32 4.26
CA VAL A 98 11.69 16.14 3.41
C VAL A 98 10.22 15.99 3.02
N ASP A 99 9.95 15.89 1.72
CA ASP A 99 8.59 15.74 1.20
C ASP A 99 8.03 14.36 1.58
N PHE A 100 6.98 14.37 2.40
CA PHE A 100 6.23 13.18 2.81
C PHE A 100 5.10 12.84 1.83
N ASP A 101 4.42 13.85 1.28
CA ASP A 101 3.19 13.67 0.49
C ASP A 101 3.49 13.42 -0.99
N GLY A 102 4.65 13.81 -1.50
CA GLY A 102 5.07 13.62 -2.89
C GLY A 102 4.89 12.18 -3.40
N PRO A 103 5.51 11.17 -2.77
CA PRO A 103 5.38 9.77 -3.18
C PRO A 103 3.93 9.26 -3.18
N LEU A 104 3.09 9.75 -2.25
CA LEU A 104 1.67 9.38 -2.19
C LEU A 104 0.90 9.99 -3.38
N ARG A 105 1.08 11.30 -3.64
CA ARG A 105 0.46 12.00 -4.77
C ARG A 105 0.87 11.41 -6.12
N GLU A 106 2.10 10.93 -6.25
CA GLU A 106 2.58 10.27 -7.46
C GLU A 106 2.00 8.85 -7.65
N GLU A 107 1.80 8.11 -6.55
CA GLU A 107 1.29 6.74 -6.61
C GLU A 107 -0.23 6.65 -6.72
N GLU A 108 -0.97 7.55 -6.07
CA GLU A 108 -2.43 7.54 -6.04
C GLU A 108 -3.10 7.31 -7.41
N PRO A 109 -2.79 8.08 -8.48
CA PRO A 109 -3.44 7.87 -9.77
C PRO A 109 -3.11 6.51 -10.40
N ARG A 110 -1.91 5.96 -10.16
CA ARG A 110 -1.52 4.63 -10.65
C ARG A 110 -2.30 3.54 -9.92
N LEU A 111 -2.38 3.65 -8.60
CA LEU A 111 -3.12 2.71 -7.75
C LEU A 111 -4.60 2.69 -8.12
N VAL A 112 -5.23 3.87 -8.26
CA VAL A 112 -6.62 4.00 -8.70
C VAL A 112 -6.82 3.40 -10.09
N GLY A 113 -5.92 3.69 -11.04
CA GLY A 113 -5.99 3.12 -12.39
C GLY A 113 -5.95 1.59 -12.40
N TYR A 114 -5.02 0.98 -11.67
CA TYR A 114 -4.92 -0.49 -11.59
C TYR A 114 -6.15 -1.13 -10.94
N LEU A 115 -6.71 -0.51 -9.89
CA LEU A 115 -7.94 -0.99 -9.27
C LEU A 115 -9.13 -0.90 -10.23
N GLN A 116 -9.23 0.18 -11.01
CA GLN A 116 -10.27 0.35 -12.03
C GLN A 116 -10.14 -0.68 -13.16
N GLU A 117 -8.92 -0.94 -13.64
CA GLU A 117 -8.66 -1.99 -14.65
C GLU A 117 -9.03 -3.38 -14.11
N LEU A 118 -8.68 -3.68 -12.87
CA LEU A 118 -9.03 -4.94 -12.22
C LEU A 118 -10.55 -5.10 -12.14
N LEU A 119 -11.27 -4.07 -11.67
CA LEU A 119 -12.74 -4.06 -11.64
C LEU A 119 -13.36 -4.22 -13.03
N GLY A 120 -12.80 -3.58 -14.04
CA GLY A 120 -13.26 -3.68 -15.42
C GLY A 120 -13.12 -5.09 -16.00
N ARG A 121 -12.00 -5.77 -15.74
CA ARG A 121 -11.80 -7.18 -16.15
C ARG A 121 -12.82 -8.09 -15.49
N MET A 122 -13.03 -7.93 -14.19
CA MET A 122 -13.96 -8.76 -13.42
C MET A 122 -15.43 -8.53 -13.81
N GLY A 123 -15.81 -7.31 -14.20
CA GLY A 123 -17.15 -7.01 -14.70
C GLY A 123 -17.42 -7.50 -16.13
N GLY A 124 -16.36 -7.77 -16.92
CA GLY A 124 -16.46 -8.38 -18.24
C GLY A 124 -16.42 -9.92 -18.23
N ASP A 125 -15.98 -10.51 -17.12
CA ASP A 125 -15.84 -11.97 -16.91
C ASP A 125 -17.02 -12.60 -16.12
N LEU A 126 -18.08 -11.83 -15.81
CA LEU A 126 -19.35 -12.28 -15.21
C LEU A 126 -20.46 -12.40 -16.25
#